data_AF-A0A2E6BLD6-F1
#
_entry.id   AF-A0A2E6BLD6-F1
#
_cell.length_a   1.000
_cell.length_b   1.000
_cell.length_c   1.000
_cell.angle_alpha   90.00
_cell.angle_beta   90.00
_cell.angle_gamma   90.00
#
_symmetry.space_group_name_H-M   'P 1'
#
loop_
_entity.id
_entity.type
_entity.pdbx_description
1 polymer ?
#
loop_
_entity_poly.entity_id
_entity_poly.type
_entity_poly.pdbx_seq_one_letter_code
_entity_poly.pdbx_strand_id
1 'polypeptide(L)'
;MFVKIKIHFLLLIIGSLLVLLGAFLDNLLLGQVWYSLSPNSLVGFQKFVELLFNTEYFDNIVFFLLEFNLYFILAFLAILASLIIFILQD
;
A
#
# COMPACT_ATOMS: atom_id res chain seq x y z
N MET A 1 22.13 15.67 11.89
CA MET A 1 21.91 14.41 12.65
C MET A 1 20.61 14.42 13.45
N PHE A 2 20.41 15.35 14.39
CA PHE A 2 19.22 15.39 15.27
C PHE A 2 17.86 15.47 14.54
N VAL A 3 17.76 16.28 13.47
CA VAL A 3 16.52 16.40 12.68
C VAL A 3 16.18 15.10 11.95
N LYS A 4 17.17 14.43 11.35
CA LYS A 4 16.98 13.15 10.64
C LYS A 4 16.48 12.06 11.59
N ILE A 5 17.05 11.97 12.80
CA ILE A 5 16.62 11.04 13.85
C ILE A 5 15.16 11.29 14.26
N LYS A 6 14.76 12.56 14.41
CA LYS A 6 13.35 12.90 14.71
C LYS A 6 12.40 12.45 13.62
N ILE A 7 12.77 12.65 12.35
CA ILE A 7 11.96 12.24 11.20
C ILE A 7 11.84 10.70 11.17
N HIS A 8 12.94 9.98 11.41
CA HIS A 8 12.95 8.52 11.50
C HIS A 8 11.99 7.99 12.59
N PHE A 9 12.09 8.54 13.80
CA PHE A 9 11.18 8.18 14.90
C PHE A 9 9.72 8.50 14.58
N LEU A 10 9.47 9.67 13.98
CA LEU A 10 8.11 10.07 13.60
C LEU A 10 7.51 9.13 12.55
N LEU A 11 8.29 8.73 11.54
CA LEU A 11 7.85 7.76 10.53
C LEU A 11 7.59 6.37 11.11
N LEU A 12 8.40 5.90 12.06
CA LEU A 12 8.16 4.63 12.76
C LEU A 12 6.87 4.67 13.57
N ILE A 13 6.62 5.77 14.29
CA ILE A 13 5.39 5.95 15.07
C ILE A 13 4.18 5.99 14.13
N ILE A 14 4.23 6.76 13.05
CA ILE A 14 3.15 6.84 12.05
C ILE A 14 2.90 5.47 11.42
N GLY A 15 3.95 4.76 10.99
CA GLY A 15 3.82 3.42 10.43
C GLY A 15 3.15 2.45 11.40
N SER A 16 3.56 2.47 12.67
CA SER A 16 2.96 1.63 13.71
C SER A 16 1.49 1.95 13.95
N LEU A 17 1.12 3.24 13.98
CA LEU A 17 -0.28 3.66 14.10
C LEU A 17 -1.11 3.22 12.89
N LEU A 18 -0.55 3.28 11.67
CA LEU A 18 -1.23 2.81 10.46
C LEU A 18 -1.43 1.28 10.48
N VAL A 19 -0.46 0.49 10.98
CA VAL A 19 -0.68 -0.96 11.17
C VAL A 19 -1.82 -1.21 12.16
N LEU A 20 -1.84 -0.50 13.29
CA LEU A 20 -2.92 -0.64 14.26
C LEU A 20 -4.28 -0.27 13.63
N LEU A 21 -4.35 0.86 12.92
CA LEU A 21 -5.56 1.27 12.22
C LEU A 21 -6.00 0.22 11.19
N GLY A 22 -5.08 -0.34 10.40
CA GLY A 22 -5.40 -1.41 9.45
C GLY A 22 -5.94 -2.66 10.13
N ALA A 23 -5.45 -3.01 11.32
CA ALA A 23 -5.93 -4.16 12.08
C ALA A 23 -7.34 -3.94 12.69
N PHE A 24 -7.73 -2.69 12.98
CA PHE A 24 -9.04 -2.36 13.55
C PHE A 24 -10.08 -1.91 12.50
N LEU A 25 -9.63 -1.35 11.38
CA LEU A 25 -10.44 -0.77 10.32
C LEU A 25 -10.11 -1.50 9.01
N ASP A 26 -10.77 -2.61 8.77
CA ASP A 26 -10.61 -3.43 7.57
C ASP A 26 -11.36 -2.89 6.34
N ASN A 27 -11.81 -1.64 6.40
CA ASN A 27 -12.80 -1.09 5.47
C ASN A 27 -12.19 -0.29 4.30
N LEU A 28 -10.86 -0.28 4.16
CA LEU A 28 -10.16 0.56 3.18
C LEU A 28 -9.26 -0.29 2.29
N LEU A 29 -9.88 -1.04 1.39
CA LEU A 29 -9.19 -1.87 0.41
C LEU A 29 -8.74 -1.05 -0.80
N LEU A 30 -7.59 -1.40 -1.37
CA LEU A 30 -7.04 -0.72 -2.55
C LEU A 30 -8.04 -0.69 -3.72
N GLY A 31 -8.74 -1.81 -3.97
CA GLY A 31 -9.73 -1.92 -5.03
C GLY A 31 -10.94 -1.03 -4.80
N GLN A 32 -11.39 -0.88 -3.56
CA GLN A 32 -12.51 0.03 -3.23
C GLN A 32 -12.11 1.48 -3.48
N VAL A 33 -10.89 1.88 -3.08
CA VAL A 33 -10.38 3.23 -3.32
C VAL A 33 -10.21 3.48 -4.82
N TRP A 34 -9.60 2.56 -5.56
CA TRP A 34 -9.42 2.70 -7.01
C TRP A 34 -10.78 2.80 -7.72
N TYR A 35 -11.72 1.91 -7.39
CA TYR A 35 -13.06 1.96 -7.96
C TYR A 35 -13.75 3.29 -7.66
N SER A 36 -13.63 3.82 -6.44
CA SER A 36 -14.24 5.11 -6.08
C SER A 36 -13.67 6.30 -6.84
N LEU A 37 -12.37 6.27 -7.18
CA LEU A 37 -11.68 7.34 -7.90
C LEU A 37 -11.90 7.25 -9.41
N SER A 38 -11.85 6.04 -9.97
CA SER A 38 -11.97 5.82 -11.41
C SER A 38 -12.37 4.38 -11.74
N PRO A 39 -13.68 4.08 -11.79
CA PRO A 39 -14.19 2.76 -12.16
C PRO A 39 -13.71 2.30 -13.53
N ASN A 40 -13.69 3.23 -14.50
CA ASN A 40 -13.34 2.92 -15.89
C ASN A 40 -11.87 2.50 -16.03
N SER A 41 -10.97 3.11 -15.25
CA SER A 41 -9.56 2.72 -15.28
C SER A 41 -9.33 1.35 -14.64
N LEU A 42 -10.09 0.99 -13.60
CA LEU A 42 -10.01 -0.33 -12.99
C LEU A 42 -10.48 -1.42 -13.96
N VAL A 43 -11.63 -1.22 -14.62
CA VAL A 43 -12.13 -2.16 -15.65
C VAL A 43 -11.20 -2.22 -16.85
N GLY A 44 -10.63 -1.09 -17.26
CA GLY A 44 -9.62 -1.03 -18.33
C GLY A 44 -8.34 -1.80 -17.97
N PHE A 45 -7.87 -1.66 -16.73
CA PHE A 45 -6.73 -2.40 -16.20
C PHE A 45 -7.02 -3.90 -16.16
N GLN A 46 -8.18 -4.33 -15.64
CA GLN A 46 -8.60 -5.73 -15.65
C GLN A 46 -8.54 -6.33 -17.05
N LYS A 47 -9.18 -5.68 -18.03
CA LYS A 47 -9.17 -6.13 -19.44
C LYS A 47 -7.78 -6.15 -20.07
N PHE A 48 -6.95 -5.16 -19.76
CA PHE A 48 -5.58 -5.10 -20.28
C PHE A 48 -4.72 -6.25 -19.77
N VAL A 49 -4.87 -6.60 -18.49
CA VAL A 49 -4.05 -7.64 -17.89
C VAL A 49 -4.61 -9.05 -18.18
N GLU A 50 -5.93 -9.21 -18.33
CA GLU A 50 -6.56 -10.42 -18.90
C GLU A 50 -6.02 -10.75 -20.31
N LEU A 51 -5.68 -9.74 -21.11
CA LEU A 51 -5.07 -9.94 -22.42
C LEU A 51 -3.64 -10.49 -22.33
N LEU A 52 -2.90 -10.11 -21.27
CA LEU A 52 -1.48 -10.43 -21.10
C LEU A 52 -1.25 -11.75 -20.35
N PHE A 53 -2.18 -12.17 -19.48
CA PHE A 53 -2.02 -13.33 -18.61
C PHE A 53 -3.22 -14.27 -18.69
N ASN A 54 -2.97 -15.57 -18.52
CA ASN A 54 -4.02 -16.58 -18.51
C ASN A 54 -4.95 -16.38 -17.28
N THR A 55 -6.27 -16.46 -17.49
CA THR A 55 -7.31 -15.92 -16.58
C THR A 55 -7.27 -16.49 -15.16
N GLU A 56 -7.01 -17.79 -14.98
CA GLU A 56 -7.04 -18.43 -13.65
C GLU A 56 -5.95 -17.97 -12.68
N TYR A 57 -4.73 -17.72 -13.17
CA TYR A 57 -3.64 -17.20 -12.32
C TYR A 57 -3.76 -15.69 -12.11
N PHE A 58 -4.41 -15.02 -13.05
CA PHE A 58 -4.61 -13.58 -13.05
C PHE A 58 -5.59 -13.14 -11.96
N ASP A 59 -6.76 -13.77 -11.90
CA ASP A 59 -7.80 -13.43 -10.92
C ASP A 59 -7.23 -13.47 -9.50
N ASN A 60 -6.52 -14.55 -9.16
CA ASN A 60 -5.95 -14.70 -7.82
C ASN A 60 -4.94 -13.60 -7.46
N ILE A 61 -4.05 -13.19 -8.38
CA ILE A 61 -3.02 -12.18 -8.09
C ILE A 61 -3.61 -10.77 -8.04
N VAL A 62 -4.49 -10.43 -8.98
CA VAL A 62 -5.07 -9.08 -9.02
C VAL A 62 -6.12 -8.88 -7.94
N PHE A 63 -6.99 -9.86 -7.68
CA PHE A 63 -7.91 -9.75 -6.55
C PHE A 63 -7.14 -9.68 -5.22
N PHE A 64 -6.08 -10.47 -5.06
CA PHE A 64 -5.19 -10.34 -3.90
C PHE A 64 -4.62 -8.93 -3.76
N LEU A 65 -4.11 -8.32 -4.84
CA LEU A 65 -3.60 -6.94 -4.82
C LEU A 65 -4.70 -5.91 -4.49
N LEU A 66 -5.89 -6.06 -5.06
CA LEU A 66 -7.02 -5.15 -4.83
C LEU A 66 -7.59 -5.29 -3.41
N GLU A 67 -7.44 -6.45 -2.79
CA GLU A 67 -7.80 -6.74 -1.40
C GLU A 67 -6.75 -6.29 -0.39
N PHE A 68 -5.64 -5.66 -0.81
CA PHE A 68 -4.73 -5.07 0.16
C PHE A 68 -5.38 -3.91 0.90
N ASN A 69 -5.33 -3.99 2.23
CA ASN A 69 -5.70 -2.88 3.10
C ASN A 69 -4.71 -1.73 2.92
N LEU A 70 -5.22 -0.55 2.55
CA LEU A 70 -4.46 0.64 2.24
C LEU A 70 -3.63 1.13 3.44
N TYR A 71 -4.11 0.90 4.67
CA TYR A 71 -3.37 1.25 5.88
C TYR A 71 -2.06 0.45 5.98
N PHE A 72 -2.06 -0.83 5.61
CA PHE A 72 -0.84 -1.64 5.60
C PHE A 72 0.13 -1.20 4.52
N ILE A 73 -0.37 -0.80 3.34
CA ILE A 73 0.47 -0.26 2.26
C ILE A 73 1.17 1.03 2.75
N LEU A 74 0.41 1.96 3.34
CA LEU A 74 0.95 3.22 3.84
C LEU A 74 1.92 3.00 5.01
N ALA A 75 1.62 2.04 5.90
CA ALA A 75 2.52 1.67 6.98
C ALA A 75 3.85 1.15 6.46
N PHE A 76 3.80 0.24 5.48
CA PHE A 76 5.00 -0.29 4.82
C PHE A 76 5.83 0.83 4.19
N LEU A 77 5.21 1.76 3.47
CA LEU A 77 5.90 2.90 2.86
C LEU A 77 6.56 3.81 3.91
N ALA A 78 5.88 4.08 5.03
CA ALA A 78 6.42 4.89 6.12
C ALA A 78 7.66 4.23 6.75
N ILE A 79 7.59 2.92 7.01
CA ILE A 79 8.71 2.14 7.56
C ILE A 79 9.88 2.07 6.57
N LEU A 80 9.59 1.84 5.28
CA LEU A 80 10.61 1.80 4.22
C LEU A 80 11.32 3.16 4.10
N ALA A 81 10.58 4.27 4.08
CA ALA A 81 11.15 5.61 4.07
C ALA A 81 12.03 5.86 5.31
N SER A 82 11.60 5.37 6.47
CA SER A 82 12.36 5.46 7.71
C SER A 82 13.70 4.71 7.63
N LEU A 83 13.70 3.51 7.04
CA LEU A 83 14.89 2.69 6.81
C LEU A 83 15.84 3.34 5.79
N ILE A 84 15.32 3.92 4.71
CA ILE A 84 16.12 4.67 3.74
C ILE A 84 16.81 5.86 4.40
N ILE A 85 16.09 6.64 5.20
CA ILE A 85 16.66 7.79 5.93
C ILE A 85 17.77 7.34 6.89
N PHE A 86 17.60 6.19 7.53
CA PHE A 86 18.59 5.60 8.44
C PHE A 86 19.86 5.15 7.69
N ILE A 87 19.72 4.50 6.53
CA ILE A 87 20.86 4.06 5.71
C ILE A 87 21.61 5.28 5.15
N LEU A 88 20.89 6.31 4.69
CA LEU A 88 21.47 7.57 4.19
C LEU A 88 21.93 8.52 5.31
N GLN A 89 22.06 8.01 6.53
CA GLN A 89 22.47 8.78 7.69
C GLN A 89 23.99 8.75 7.94
N ASP A 90 24.72 7.88 7.23
CA ASP A 90 26.17 8.01 6.99
C ASP A 90 26.50 9.32 6.25
#